data_AF-A0A1B6HI48-F1
#
_entry.id   AF-A0A1B6HI48-F1
#
_cell.length_a   1.000
_cell.length_b   1.000
_cell.length_c   1.000
_cell.angle_alpha   90.00
_cell.angle_beta   90.00
_cell.angle_gamma   90.00
#
_symmetry.space_group_name_H-M   'P 1'
#
loop_
_entity.id
_entity.type
_entity.pdbx_description
1 polymer ?
#
loop_
_entity_poly.entity_id
_entity_poly.type
_entity_poly.pdbx_seq_one_letter_code
_entity_poly.pdbx_strand_id
1 'polypeptide(L)'
;HARGDVGETFYNDAVLLVAVGEVLENSELLRMNIKKAAACACKRVPDESEVVFADSPYAEDAVYAFVIACYRFDFLTAKKLQKRLRLNAPKHATAVRIAEAQNFARFLGDMPANMMTPTHFTEYAKEFLRDESVEIEVFDREYMKSKEMNLVLSVAQGSAP
;
A
#
# COMPACT_ATOMS: atom_id res chain seq x y z
N HIS A 1 28.90 11.05 14.47
CA HIS A 1 27.57 11.28 13.87
C HIS A 1 27.56 10.68 12.48
N ALA A 2 26.68 9.71 12.22
CA ALA A 2 26.46 9.24 10.84
C ALA A 2 25.96 10.44 10.02
N ARG A 3 26.62 10.70 8.89
CA ARG A 3 26.25 11.73 7.90
C ARG A 3 25.86 11.00 6.63
N GLY A 4 24.80 11.45 5.98
CA GLY A 4 24.38 10.92 4.68
C GLY A 4 23.16 11.66 4.15
N ASP A 5 23.10 11.80 2.84
CA ASP A 5 21.96 12.43 2.16
C ASP A 5 20.72 11.53 2.21
N VAL A 6 19.53 12.11 2.14
CA VAL A 6 18.27 11.35 2.20
C VAL A 6 18.25 10.24 1.13
N GLY A 7 18.13 8.98 1.56
CA GLY A 7 18.08 7.81 0.69
C GLY A 7 19.44 7.23 0.31
N GLU A 8 20.55 7.79 0.80
CA GLU A 8 21.86 7.16 0.72
C GLU A 8 21.87 5.84 1.49
N THR A 9 22.44 4.80 0.89
CA THR A 9 22.38 3.43 1.41
C THR A 9 23.76 2.87 1.69
N PHE A 10 23.93 2.28 2.87
CA PHE A 10 25.16 1.61 3.28
C PHE A 10 24.84 0.15 3.62
N TYR A 11 25.68 -0.75 3.11
CA TYR A 11 25.58 -2.17 3.42
C TYR A 11 26.66 -2.55 4.41
N ASN A 12 26.26 -3.24 5.47
CA ASN A 12 27.18 -3.89 6.38
C ASN A 12 26.64 -5.29 6.68
N ASP A 13 27.28 -6.32 6.13
CA ASP A 13 26.81 -7.70 6.13
C ASP A 13 25.35 -7.80 5.62
N ALA A 14 24.43 -8.30 6.47
CA ALA A 14 23.00 -8.42 6.18
C ALA A 14 22.19 -7.17 6.56
N VAL A 15 22.84 -6.07 6.97
CA VAL A 15 22.18 -4.85 7.42
C VAL A 15 22.24 -3.79 6.31
N LEU A 16 21.06 -3.33 5.89
CA LEU A 16 20.89 -2.17 5.02
C LEU A 16 20.57 -0.94 5.87
N LEU A 17 21.52 -0.02 5.96
CA LEU A 17 21.31 1.29 6.55
C LEU A 17 20.88 2.27 5.46
N VAL A 18 19.86 3.07 5.74
CA VAL A 18 19.40 4.12 4.82
C VAL A 18 19.32 5.45 5.56
N ALA A 19 20.02 6.45 5.04
CA ALA A 19 20.05 7.78 5.63
C ALA A 19 18.70 8.49 5.42
N VAL A 20 18.21 9.14 6.47
CA VAL A 20 17.00 9.99 6.45
C VAL A 20 17.34 11.49 6.35
N GLY A 21 18.62 11.81 6.10
CA GLY A 21 19.12 13.18 6.04
C GLY A 21 19.09 13.88 7.40
N GLU A 22 19.03 15.21 7.36
CA GLU A 22 18.97 16.04 8.56
C GLU A 22 17.66 15.77 9.33
N VAL A 23 17.81 15.41 10.60
CA VAL A 23 16.69 15.15 11.50
C VAL A 23 16.35 16.46 12.19
N LEU A 24 15.42 17.20 11.60
CA LEU A 24 14.72 18.29 12.31
C LEU A 24 13.57 17.64 13.09
N GLU A 25 13.66 17.64 14.42
CA GLU A 25 12.72 16.93 15.30
C GLU A 25 11.25 17.25 14.95
N ASN A 26 10.47 16.17 14.81
CA ASN A 26 9.01 16.19 14.67
C ASN A 26 8.45 17.09 13.55
N SER A 27 9.17 17.16 12.42
CA SER A 27 8.76 17.91 11.23
C SER A 27 8.11 17.02 10.16
N GLU A 28 7.21 17.59 9.36
CA GLU A 28 6.70 16.92 8.14
C GLU A 28 7.84 16.55 7.18
N LEU A 29 8.91 17.36 7.18
CA LEU A 29 10.12 17.10 6.40
C LEU A 29 10.76 15.76 6.77
N LEU A 30 10.86 15.44 8.06
CA LEU A 30 11.40 14.17 8.52
C LEU A 30 10.56 12.99 8.02
N ARG A 31 9.22 13.06 8.12
CA ARG A 31 8.33 12.02 7.59
C ARG A 31 8.46 11.85 6.08
N MET A 32 8.61 12.95 5.34
CA MET A 32 8.87 12.90 3.90
C MET A 32 10.23 12.26 3.60
N ASN A 33 11.25 12.55 4.40
CA ASN A 33 12.58 11.97 4.23
C ASN A 33 12.58 10.46 4.53
N ILE A 34 11.87 10.03 5.58
CA ILE A 34 11.66 8.60 5.88
C ILE A 34 10.99 7.91 4.69
N LYS A 35 9.97 8.53 4.08
CA LYS A 35 9.32 7.97 2.88
C LYS A 35 10.29 7.81 1.70
N LYS A 36 11.12 8.82 1.44
CA LYS A 36 12.14 8.77 0.38
C LYS A 36 13.19 7.68 0.68
N ALA A 37 13.66 7.61 1.93
CA ALA A 37 14.60 6.60 2.39
C ALA A 37 14.03 5.19 2.25
N ALA A 38 12.80 4.96 2.70
CA ALA A 38 12.12 3.67 2.56
C ALA A 38 11.95 3.26 1.09
N ALA A 39 11.68 4.20 0.18
CA ALA A 39 11.64 3.93 -1.25
C ALA A 39 13.00 3.53 -1.84
N CYS A 40 14.08 4.16 -1.37
CA CYS A 40 15.44 3.70 -1.69
C CYS A 40 15.69 2.30 -1.14
N ALA A 41 15.38 2.06 0.14
CA ALA A 41 15.52 0.77 0.80
C ALA A 41 14.83 -0.34 0.00
N CYS A 42 13.57 -0.14 -0.38
CA CYS A 42 12.81 -1.10 -1.16
C CYS A 42 13.48 -1.47 -2.50
N LYS A 43 14.09 -0.50 -3.19
CA LYS A 43 14.84 -0.78 -4.43
C LYS A 43 16.07 -1.64 -4.18
N ARG A 44 16.72 -1.46 -3.03
CA ARG A 44 17.98 -2.10 -2.64
C ARG A 44 17.81 -3.52 -2.09
N VAL A 45 16.76 -3.76 -1.30
CA VAL A 45 16.48 -5.08 -0.73
C VAL A 45 16.32 -6.10 -1.86
N PRO A 46 16.94 -7.30 -1.79
CA PRO A 46 16.75 -8.35 -2.79
C PRO A 46 15.29 -8.74 -3.00
N ASP A 47 14.97 -9.34 -4.14
CA ASP A 47 13.59 -9.71 -4.49
C ASP A 47 13.00 -10.77 -3.55
N GLU A 48 13.83 -11.59 -2.91
CA GLU A 48 13.45 -12.53 -1.87
C GLU A 48 14.24 -12.22 -0.59
N SER A 49 13.57 -11.75 0.45
CA SER A 49 14.23 -11.40 1.71
C SER A 49 13.26 -11.42 2.88
N GLU A 50 13.78 -11.76 4.06
CA GLU A 50 13.13 -11.37 5.32
C GLU A 50 13.61 -9.95 5.67
N VAL A 51 12.66 -9.06 5.97
CA VAL A 51 12.94 -7.66 6.29
C VAL A 51 12.53 -7.41 7.73
N VAL A 52 13.51 -7.03 8.54
CA VAL A 52 13.35 -6.62 9.94
C VAL A 52 13.73 -5.15 10.07
N PHE A 53 12.97 -4.40 10.85
CA PHE A 53 13.26 -2.99 11.11
C PHE A 53 13.94 -2.84 12.46
N ALA A 54 14.95 -1.97 12.52
CA ALA A 54 15.56 -1.59 13.79
C ALA A 54 14.56 -0.82 14.65
N ASP A 55 14.56 -1.09 15.96
CA ASP A 55 13.76 -0.33 16.93
C ASP A 55 14.18 1.15 16.88
N SER A 56 13.22 2.04 16.58
CA SER A 56 13.43 3.49 16.62
C SER A 56 12.10 4.22 16.79
N PRO A 57 12.11 5.49 17.20
CA PRO A 57 10.90 6.33 17.25
C PRO A 57 10.21 6.49 15.89
N TYR A 58 10.90 6.20 14.80
CA TYR A 58 10.43 6.36 13.42
C TYR A 58 10.17 5.02 12.72
N ALA A 59 10.30 3.90 13.43
CA ALA A 59 10.18 2.57 12.86
C ALA A 59 8.77 2.34 12.25
N GLU A 60 7.72 2.88 12.87
CA GLU A 60 6.36 2.79 12.35
C GLU A 60 6.21 3.50 10.99
N ASP A 61 6.66 4.76 10.89
CA ASP A 61 6.67 5.53 9.64
C ASP A 61 7.50 4.82 8.55
N ALA A 62 8.66 4.25 8.93
CA ALA A 62 9.54 3.53 8.03
C ALA A 62 8.91 2.22 7.51
N VAL A 63 8.27 1.43 8.39
CA VAL A 63 7.56 0.20 8.02
C VAL A 63 6.43 0.51 7.04
N TYR A 64 5.55 1.45 7.40
CA TYR A 64 4.43 1.87 6.55
C TYR A 64 4.93 2.36 5.18
N ALA A 65 5.94 3.25 5.17
CA ALA A 65 6.49 3.78 3.93
C ALA A 65 7.17 2.71 3.07
N PHE A 66 7.83 1.73 3.68
CA PHE A 66 8.49 0.65 2.97
C PHE A 66 7.49 -0.26 2.26
N VAL A 67 6.41 -0.66 2.95
CA VAL A 67 5.33 -1.48 2.37
C VAL A 67 4.68 -0.76 1.18
N ILE A 68 4.39 0.54 1.32
CA ILE A 68 3.86 1.35 0.21
C ILE A 68 4.86 1.46 -0.94
N ALA A 69 6.14 1.63 -0.65
CA ALA A 69 7.18 1.78 -1.66
C ALA A 69 7.45 0.48 -2.44
N CYS A 70 7.19 -0.68 -1.84
CA CYS A 70 7.37 -1.98 -2.47
C CYS A 70 6.20 -2.46 -3.31
N TYR A 71 5.04 -1.81 -3.22
CA TYR A 71 3.92 -2.09 -4.11
C TYR A 71 4.30 -1.87 -5.58
N ARG A 72 3.97 -2.85 -6.42
CA ARG A 72 4.04 -2.76 -7.89
C ARG A 72 2.75 -3.31 -8.47
N PHE A 73 2.07 -2.51 -9.28
CA PHE A 73 0.96 -3.02 -10.07
C PHE A 73 1.50 -3.89 -11.21
N ASP A 74 1.30 -5.21 -11.12
CA ASP A 74 1.80 -6.18 -12.10
C ASP A 74 0.70 -7.06 -12.72
N PHE A 75 -0.56 -6.72 -12.48
CA PHE A 75 -1.73 -7.49 -12.90
C PHE A 75 -1.82 -7.69 -14.42
N LEU A 76 -1.42 -6.66 -15.19
CA LEU A 76 -1.44 -6.69 -16.67
C LEU A 76 -0.11 -7.12 -17.28
N THR A 77 0.86 -7.50 -16.46
CA THR A 77 2.21 -7.82 -16.93
C THR A 77 2.46 -9.32 -16.84
N ALA A 78 3.05 -9.90 -17.88
CA ALA A 78 3.40 -11.33 -17.89
C ALA A 78 4.49 -11.68 -16.87
N LYS A 79 5.40 -10.74 -16.57
CA LYS A 79 6.45 -10.89 -15.57
C LYS A 79 5.99 -10.31 -14.24
N LYS A 80 6.07 -11.10 -13.17
CA LYS A 80 5.85 -10.60 -11.81
C LYS A 80 6.90 -9.56 -11.43
N LEU A 81 6.43 -8.41 -10.96
CA LEU A 81 7.25 -7.28 -10.53
C LEU A 81 7.27 -7.14 -9.01
N GLN A 82 6.30 -7.76 -8.32
CA GLN A 82 6.23 -7.76 -6.87
C GLN A 82 7.41 -8.55 -6.27
N LYS A 83 8.10 -7.96 -5.29
CA LYS A 83 9.10 -8.65 -4.48
C LYS A 83 8.44 -9.63 -3.51
N ARG A 84 9.05 -10.78 -3.28
CA ARG A 84 8.65 -11.80 -2.29
C ARG A 84 9.31 -11.50 -0.95
N LEU A 85 8.82 -10.46 -0.29
CA LEU A 85 9.35 -10.00 0.99
C LEU A 85 8.55 -10.62 2.15
N ARG A 86 9.26 -11.13 3.16
CA ARG A 86 8.68 -11.53 4.45
C ARG A 86 8.95 -10.42 5.45
N LEU A 87 7.92 -9.63 5.75
CA LEU A 87 8.04 -8.52 6.68
C LEU A 87 7.88 -9.01 8.11
N ASN A 88 8.92 -8.86 8.93
CA ASN A 88 8.90 -9.22 10.35
C ASN A 88 8.93 -7.93 11.18
N ALA A 89 7.74 -7.38 11.45
CA ALA A 89 7.55 -6.13 12.18
C ALA A 89 6.38 -6.25 13.20
N PRO A 90 6.43 -7.18 14.16
CA PRO A 90 5.30 -7.49 15.06
C PRO A 90 4.86 -6.28 15.91
N LYS A 91 5.80 -5.41 16.30
CA LYS A 91 5.51 -4.17 17.03
C LYS A 91 4.77 -3.11 16.18
N HIS A 92 4.75 -3.28 14.87
CA HIS A 92 4.20 -2.32 13.90
C HIS A 92 3.12 -2.96 13.02
N ALA A 93 2.44 -4.01 13.50
CA ALA A 93 1.41 -4.72 12.74
C ALA A 93 0.31 -3.79 12.21
N THR A 94 -0.10 -2.79 12.99
CA THR A 94 -1.08 -1.77 12.56
C THR A 94 -0.59 -0.98 11.35
N ALA A 95 0.66 -0.53 11.34
CA ALA A 95 1.24 0.21 10.23
C ALA A 95 1.32 -0.62 8.95
N VAL A 96 1.61 -1.92 9.08
CA VAL A 96 1.57 -2.88 7.96
C VAL A 96 0.16 -2.96 7.38
N ARG A 97 -0.86 -3.19 8.22
CA ARG A 97 -2.25 -3.32 7.78
C ARG A 97 -2.77 -2.05 7.11
N ILE A 98 -2.43 -0.86 7.63
CA ILE A 98 -2.78 0.42 7.01
C ILE A 98 -2.10 0.57 5.64
N ALA A 99 -0.82 0.22 5.53
CA ALA A 99 -0.10 0.28 4.27
C ALA A 99 -0.65 -0.71 3.23
N GLU A 100 -1.03 -1.92 3.64
CA GLU A 100 -1.66 -2.94 2.80
C GLU A 100 -3.04 -2.48 2.31
N ALA A 101 -3.87 -1.92 3.20
CA ALA A 101 -5.15 -1.33 2.83
C ALA A 101 -4.99 -0.19 1.80
N GLN A 102 -3.97 0.66 1.98
CA GLN A 102 -3.68 1.70 0.99
C GLN A 102 -3.20 1.11 -0.34
N ASN A 103 -2.36 0.08 -0.31
CA ASN A 103 -1.92 -0.60 -1.52
C ASN A 103 -3.07 -1.32 -2.23
N PHE A 104 -4.05 -1.84 -1.49
CA PHE A 104 -5.28 -2.37 -2.05
C PHE A 104 -6.11 -1.27 -2.73
N ALA A 105 -6.27 -0.11 -2.11
CA ALA A 105 -6.90 1.04 -2.76
C ALA A 105 -6.18 1.47 -4.05
N ARG A 106 -4.83 1.42 -4.06
CA ARG A 106 -4.03 1.64 -5.27
C ARG A 106 -4.30 0.59 -6.32
N PHE A 107 -4.36 -0.69 -5.96
CA PHE A 107 -4.70 -1.79 -6.87
C PHE A 107 -6.06 -1.58 -7.54
N LEU A 108 -7.08 -1.19 -6.78
CA LEU A 108 -8.41 -0.89 -7.32
C LEU A 108 -8.37 0.29 -8.31
N GLY A 109 -7.60 1.33 -8.00
CA GLY A 109 -7.45 2.52 -8.85
C GLY A 109 -6.55 2.34 -10.07
N ASP A 110 -5.52 1.49 -9.97
CA ASP A 110 -4.58 1.20 -11.07
C ASP A 110 -5.20 0.25 -12.11
N MET A 111 -6.22 -0.52 -11.73
CA MET A 111 -6.89 -1.46 -12.62
C MET A 111 -7.66 -0.74 -13.75
N PRO A 112 -7.51 -1.15 -15.02
CA PRO A 112 -8.28 -0.58 -16.13
C PRO A 112 -9.79 -0.69 -15.90
N ALA A 113 -10.53 0.35 -16.28
CA ALA A 113 -11.98 0.43 -16.03
C ALA A 113 -12.79 -0.72 -16.68
N ASN A 114 -12.32 -1.29 -17.80
CA ASN A 114 -12.97 -2.44 -18.44
C ASN A 114 -12.77 -3.75 -17.66
N MET A 115 -11.80 -3.80 -16.73
CA MET A 115 -11.58 -4.92 -15.82
C MET A 115 -12.09 -4.63 -14.41
N MET A 116 -12.03 -3.37 -13.95
CA MET A 116 -12.57 -2.92 -12.66
C MET A 116 -13.99 -2.38 -12.82
N THR A 117 -14.90 -3.26 -13.23
CA THR A 117 -16.35 -2.97 -13.26
C THR A 117 -16.91 -2.83 -11.84
N PRO A 118 -18.09 -2.23 -11.63
CA PRO A 118 -18.75 -2.20 -10.32
C PRO A 118 -18.88 -3.58 -9.64
N THR A 119 -19.23 -4.63 -10.39
CA THR A 119 -19.32 -6.00 -9.86
C THR A 119 -17.95 -6.49 -9.37
N HIS A 120 -16.93 -6.49 -10.24
CA HIS A 120 -15.57 -6.87 -9.87
C HIS A 120 -15.03 -6.05 -8.69
N PHE A 121 -15.30 -4.75 -8.59
CA PHE A 121 -14.92 -3.94 -7.44
C PHE A 121 -15.47 -4.52 -6.13
N THR A 122 -16.76 -4.87 -6.11
CA THR A 122 -17.38 -5.46 -4.92
C THR A 122 -16.84 -6.85 -4.60
N GLU A 123 -16.49 -7.64 -5.62
CA GLU A 123 -15.87 -8.97 -5.45
C GLU A 123 -14.46 -8.85 -4.85
N TYR A 124 -13.62 -7.94 -5.37
CA TYR A 124 -12.30 -7.67 -4.79
C TYR A 124 -12.40 -7.16 -3.35
N ALA A 125 -13.37 -6.30 -3.05
CA ALA A 125 -13.58 -5.80 -1.69
C ALA A 125 -13.99 -6.93 -0.73
N LYS A 126 -14.90 -7.82 -1.15
CA LYS A 126 -15.30 -9.01 -0.37
C LYS A 126 -14.13 -9.96 -0.14
N GLU A 127 -13.28 -10.15 -1.16
CA GLU A 127 -12.09 -10.99 -1.04
C GLU A 127 -11.09 -10.41 -0.05
N PHE A 128 -10.79 -9.13 -0.19
CA PHE A 128 -9.81 -8.43 0.65
C PHE A 128 -10.22 -8.39 2.12
N LEU A 129 -11.53 -8.29 2.40
CA LEU A 129 -12.08 -8.19 3.74
C LEU A 129 -12.63 -9.51 4.29
N ARG A 130 -12.41 -10.65 3.60
CA ARG A 130 -13.02 -11.94 3.94
C ARG A 130 -12.77 -12.38 5.39
N ASP A 131 -11.55 -12.18 5.86
CA ASP A 131 -11.12 -12.58 7.20
C ASP A 131 -11.25 -11.44 8.23
N GLU A 132 -11.81 -10.30 7.82
CA GLU A 132 -12.05 -9.14 8.68
C GLU A 132 -13.46 -9.18 9.25
N SER A 133 -13.63 -8.57 10.43
CA SER A 133 -14.94 -8.44 11.08
C SER A 133 -15.77 -7.31 10.45
N VAL A 134 -16.05 -7.41 9.14
CA VAL A 134 -16.80 -6.41 8.35
C VAL A 134 -17.96 -7.07 7.62
N GLU A 135 -19.13 -6.44 7.68
CA GLU A 135 -20.30 -6.82 6.87
C GLU A 135 -20.32 -6.02 5.57
N ILE A 136 -20.54 -6.70 4.44
CA ILE A 136 -20.60 -6.07 3.11
C ILE A 136 -21.95 -6.36 2.46
N GLU A 137 -22.75 -5.31 2.32
CA GLU A 137 -24.02 -5.33 1.59
C GLU A 137 -23.83 -4.74 0.19
N VAL A 138 -24.30 -5.44 -0.84
CA VAL A 138 -24.20 -5.00 -2.24
C VAL A 138 -25.60 -4.76 -2.78
N PHE A 139 -25.88 -3.52 -3.16
CA PHE A 139 -27.17 -3.12 -3.69
C PHE A 139 -27.20 -3.17 -5.22
N ASP A 140 -28.10 -3.98 -5.75
CA ASP A 140 -28.35 -4.05 -7.18
C ASP A 140 -29.24 -2.89 -7.67
N ARG A 141 -29.47 -2.88 -8.98
CA ARG A 141 -30.30 -1.85 -9.63
C ARG A 141 -31.76 -1.89 -9.17
N GLU A 142 -32.32 -3.04 -8.85
CA GLU A 142 -33.71 -3.16 -8.42
C GLU A 142 -33.90 -2.61 -7.00
N TYR A 143 -32.97 -2.95 -6.10
CA TYR A 143 -32.90 -2.38 -4.76
C TYR A 143 -32.76 -0.86 -4.83
N MET A 144 -31.80 -0.33 -5.60
CA MET A 144 -31.60 1.11 -5.75
C MET A 144 -32.85 1.83 -6.28
N LYS A 145 -33.61 1.20 -7.19
CA LYS A 145 -34.91 1.74 -7.66
C LYS A 145 -35.95 1.75 -6.55
N SER A 146 -36.07 0.67 -5.78
CA SER A 146 -37.00 0.58 -4.64
C SER A 146 -36.73 1.61 -3.55
N LYS A 147 -35.48 2.09 -3.46
CA LYS A 147 -35.01 3.11 -2.50
C LYS A 147 -34.94 4.51 -3.11
N GLU A 148 -35.49 4.72 -4.30
CA GLU A 148 -35.55 6.02 -4.99
C GLU A 148 -34.17 6.70 -5.13
N MET A 149 -33.10 5.92 -5.33
CA MET A 149 -31.72 6.42 -5.48
C MET A 149 -31.49 7.06 -6.86
N ASN A 150 -32.37 7.97 -7.26
CA ASN A 150 -32.50 8.52 -8.61
C ASN A 150 -31.24 9.25 -9.11
N LEU A 151 -30.50 9.92 -8.22
CA LEU A 151 -29.24 10.58 -8.58
C LEU A 151 -28.21 9.59 -9.11
N VAL A 152 -27.91 8.52 -8.36
CA VAL A 152 -26.95 7.48 -8.77
C VAL A 152 -27.46 6.73 -10.00
N LEU A 153 -28.75 6.39 -10.05
CA LEU A 153 -29.37 5.71 -11.18
C LEU A 153 -29.26 6.53 -12.48
N SER A 154 -29.43 7.85 -12.41
CA SER A 154 -29.33 8.75 -13.57
C SER A 154 -27.92 8.83 -14.16
N VAL A 155 -26.87 8.67 -13.34
CA VAL A 155 -25.48 8.61 -13.80
C VAL A 155 -25.18 7.24 -14.42
N ALA A 156 -25.65 6.17 -13.80
CA ALA A 156 -25.36 4.80 -14.22
C ALA A 156 -26.01 4.40 -15.56
N GLN A 157 -27.11 5.03 -15.97
CA GLN A 157 -27.85 4.67 -17.19
C GLN A 157 -27.07 4.89 -18.50
N GLY A 158 -26.02 5.71 -18.48
CA GLY A 158 -25.20 6.00 -19.67
C GLY A 158 -24.11 4.95 -19.97
N SER A 159 -23.94 3.95 -19.10
CA SER A 159 -22.94 2.89 -19.25
C SER A 159 -23.55 1.62 -19.84
N ALA A 160 -22.74 0.82 -20.55
CA ALA A 160 -23.15 -0.51 -21.00
C ALA A 160 -23.51 -1.41 -19.80
N PRO A 161 -24.45 -2.37 -19.95
CA PRO A 161 -24.81 -3.32 -18.90
C PRO A 161 -23.63 -4.13 -18.36
#